data_AF-A0A0S8FZ77-F1
#
_entry.id   AF-A0A0S8FZ77-F1
#
_cell.length_a   1.000
_cell.length_b   1.000
_cell.length_c   1.000
_cell.angle_alpha   90.00
_cell.angle_beta   90.00
_cell.angle_gamma   90.00
#
_symmetry.space_group_name_H-M   'P 1'
#
loop_
_entity.id
_entity.type
_entity.pdbx_description
1 polymer ?
#
loop_
_entity_poly.entity_id
_entity_poly.type
_entity_poly.pdbx_seq_one_letter_code
_entity_poly.pdbx_strand_id
1 'polypeptide(L)'
;TVYLATAPKSNRIYKAFGQAWRLARETPAEPAPLHIRNAPTRLMKDLGYGEGYKYDHAEPDAHAGQECMPDSLSGQRFYEPSGRGFEAEVAKRLEYWMAKRRAAEEGRE
;
A
#
# COMPACT_ATOMS: atom_id res chain seq x y z
N THR A 1 30.66 -11.74 7.22
CA THR A 1 30.29 -12.65 6.12
C THR A 1 29.45 -13.85 6.56
N VAL A 2 29.83 -14.60 7.61
CA VAL A 2 29.11 -15.81 8.07
C VAL A 2 27.61 -15.56 8.36
N TYR A 3 27.27 -14.43 8.98
CA TYR A 3 25.87 -14.08 9.26
C TYR A 3 25.01 -14.01 7.98
N LEU A 4 25.43 -13.22 6.98
CA LEU A 4 24.69 -13.11 5.72
C LEU A 4 24.68 -14.42 4.95
N ALA A 5 25.76 -15.21 4.99
CA ALA A 5 25.83 -16.51 4.34
C ALA A 5 24.81 -17.51 4.91
N THR A 6 24.58 -17.48 6.23
CA THR A 6 23.66 -18.39 6.94
C THR A 6 22.22 -17.85 7.06
N ALA A 7 21.99 -16.55 6.82
CA ALA A 7 20.66 -15.97 6.89
C ALA A 7 19.67 -16.54 5.84
N PRO A 8 18.35 -16.58 6.12
CA PRO A 8 17.34 -16.84 5.12
C PRO A 8 17.44 -15.86 3.95
N LYS A 9 17.37 -16.36 2.71
CA LYS A 9 17.52 -15.55 1.49
C LYS A 9 16.17 -15.24 0.84
N SER A 10 15.94 -13.97 0.57
CA SER A 10 14.80 -13.47 -0.21
C SER A 10 15.26 -12.38 -1.18
N ASN A 11 14.75 -12.42 -2.41
CA ASN A 11 14.84 -11.34 -3.39
C ASN A 11 13.45 -10.73 -3.69
N ARG A 12 12.44 -11.00 -2.84
CA ARG A 12 11.05 -10.59 -3.08
C ARG A 12 10.90 -9.07 -3.12
N ILE A 13 11.51 -8.36 -2.15
CA ILE A 13 11.54 -6.89 -2.13
C ILE A 13 12.24 -6.34 -3.38
N TYR A 14 13.35 -6.94 -3.80
CA TYR A 14 14.08 -6.50 -4.99
C TYR A 14 13.22 -6.60 -6.26
N LYS A 15 12.52 -7.72 -6.44
CA LYS A 15 11.59 -7.91 -7.57
C LYS A 15 10.41 -6.96 -7.51
N ALA A 16 9.80 -6.80 -6.34
CA ALA A 16 8.68 -5.90 -6.10
C ALA A 16 9.03 -4.45 -6.44
N PHE A 17 10.18 -3.97 -5.96
CA PHE A 17 10.67 -2.64 -6.28
C PHE A 17 10.92 -2.47 -7.78
N GLY A 18 11.54 -3.45 -8.44
CA GLY A 18 11.75 -3.41 -9.88
C GLY A 18 10.45 -3.35 -10.70
N GLN A 19 9.38 -4.03 -10.24
CA GLN A 19 8.06 -3.95 -10.87
C GLN A 19 7.42 -2.57 -10.65
N ALA A 20 7.39 -2.08 -9.41
CA ALA A 20 6.84 -0.77 -9.08
C ALA A 20 7.56 0.36 -9.84
N TRP A 21 8.89 0.27 -9.95
CA TRP A 21 9.69 1.24 -10.68
C TRP A 21 9.41 1.24 -12.19
N ARG A 22 9.22 0.07 -12.80
CA ARG A 22 8.81 -0.01 -14.21
C ARG A 22 7.43 0.58 -14.42
N LEU A 23 6.47 0.22 -13.59
CA LEU A 23 5.11 0.76 -13.69
C LEU A 23 5.12 2.29 -13.60
N ALA A 24 5.82 2.85 -12.62
CA ALA A 24 5.92 4.31 -12.47
C ALA A 24 6.50 5.01 -13.72
N ARG A 25 7.36 4.34 -14.49
CA ARG A 25 7.89 4.87 -15.76
C ARG A 25 6.89 4.73 -16.91
N GLU A 26 6.07 3.68 -16.89
CA GLU A 26 5.05 3.40 -17.90
C GLU A 26 3.79 4.25 -17.69
N THR A 27 3.53 4.71 -16.46
CA THR A 27 2.32 5.45 -16.06
C THR A 27 2.64 6.84 -15.46
N PRO A 28 3.34 7.75 -16.16
CA PRO A 28 3.84 9.00 -15.58
C PRO A 28 2.75 10.04 -15.28
N ALA A 29 1.57 9.91 -15.89
CA ALA A 29 0.48 10.88 -15.78
C ALA A 29 -0.56 10.50 -14.71
N GLU A 30 -0.40 9.36 -14.05
CA GLU A 30 -1.37 8.89 -13.06
C GLU A 30 -1.30 9.75 -11.79
N PRO A 31 -2.39 10.41 -11.42
CA PRO A 31 -2.35 11.35 -10.32
C PRO A 31 -2.59 10.62 -8.99
N ALA A 32 -1.96 11.09 -7.92
CA ALA A 32 -2.26 10.58 -6.58
C ALA A 32 -3.76 10.73 -6.25
N PRO A 33 -4.43 9.77 -5.58
CA PRO A 33 -5.81 9.93 -5.14
C PRO A 33 -6.03 11.22 -4.35
N LEU A 34 -7.18 11.90 -4.55
CA LEU A 34 -7.45 13.21 -3.94
C LEU A 34 -7.35 13.18 -2.41
N HIS A 35 -7.86 12.12 -1.79
CA HIS A 35 -7.89 11.97 -0.34
C HIS A 35 -6.49 11.86 0.31
N ILE A 36 -5.43 11.54 -0.43
CA ILE A 36 -4.05 11.53 0.11
C ILE A 36 -3.23 12.76 -0.30
N ARG A 37 -3.81 13.69 -1.06
CA ARG A 37 -3.11 14.92 -1.45
C ARG A 37 -3.09 15.92 -0.31
N ASN A 38 -2.01 16.70 -0.26
CA ASN A 38 -1.94 17.86 0.63
C ASN A 38 -2.94 18.94 0.17
N ALA A 39 -3.60 19.58 1.14
CA ALA A 39 -4.60 20.62 0.90
C ALA A 39 -4.35 21.88 1.77
N PRO A 40 -3.22 22.58 1.58
CA PRO A 40 -2.83 23.71 2.43
C PRO A 40 -3.61 24.99 2.14
N THR A 41 -4.14 25.16 0.92
CA THR A 41 -4.88 26.36 0.52
C THR A 41 -6.38 26.13 0.58
N ARG A 42 -7.16 27.22 0.72
CA ARG A 42 -8.62 27.16 0.70
C ARG A 42 -9.15 26.62 -0.63
N LEU A 43 -8.61 27.09 -1.75
CA LEU A 43 -8.97 26.61 -3.08
C LEU A 43 -8.77 25.09 -3.22
N MET A 44 -7.67 24.54 -2.71
CA MET A 44 -7.42 23.09 -2.79
C MET A 44 -8.46 22.29 -1.99
N LYS A 45 -8.86 22.76 -0.81
CA LYS A 45 -9.93 22.13 -0.02
C LYS A 45 -11.28 22.22 -0.73
N ASP A 46 -11.59 23.37 -1.32
CA ASP A 46 -12.82 23.58 -2.09
C ASP A 46 -12.87 22.68 -3.35
N LEU A 47 -11.70 22.28 -3.88
CA LEU A 47 -11.54 21.30 -4.97
C LEU A 47 -11.50 19.83 -4.48
N GLY A 48 -11.76 19.57 -3.20
CA GLY A 48 -11.82 18.22 -2.63
C GLY A 48 -10.46 17.58 -2.32
N TYR A 49 -9.37 18.35 -2.28
CA TYR A 49 -8.05 17.79 -1.92
C TYR A 49 -8.05 17.43 -0.43
N GLY A 50 -7.58 16.22 -0.13
CA GLY A 50 -7.56 15.68 1.24
C GLY A 50 -8.94 15.33 1.80
N GLU A 51 -10.02 15.53 1.03
CA GLU A 51 -11.36 15.14 1.45
C GLU A 51 -11.46 13.62 1.54
N GLY A 52 -12.05 13.12 2.63
CA GLY A 52 -12.14 11.68 2.90
C GLY A 52 -10.84 11.02 3.36
N TYR A 53 -9.76 11.78 3.61
CA TYR A 53 -8.55 11.22 4.23
C TYR A 53 -8.87 10.59 5.58
N LYS A 54 -8.42 9.36 5.78
CA LYS A 54 -8.51 8.69 7.08
C LYS A 54 -7.14 8.64 7.71
N TYR A 55 -7.05 9.19 8.92
CA TYR A 55 -5.81 9.17 9.67
C TYR A 55 -5.67 7.81 10.36
N ASP A 56 -4.73 6.99 9.90
CA ASP A 56 -4.55 5.60 10.35
C ASP A 56 -4.59 5.47 11.88
N HIS A 57 -3.88 6.32 12.62
CA HIS A 57 -3.81 6.23 14.09
C HIS A 57 -5.13 6.53 14.82
N ALA A 58 -6.11 7.12 14.15
CA ALA A 58 -7.45 7.34 14.70
C ALA A 58 -8.42 6.19 14.39
N GLU A 59 -8.05 5.28 13.48
CA GLU A 59 -8.87 4.15 13.08
C GLU A 59 -8.61 2.92 13.97
N PRO A 60 -9.56 1.98 14.08
CA PRO A 60 -9.35 0.71 14.76
C PRO A 60 -8.08 0.00 14.25
N ASP A 61 -7.29 -0.53 15.19
CA ASP A 61 -6.02 -1.20 14.92
C ASP A 61 -4.95 -0.34 14.22
N ALA A 62 -5.12 0.98 14.25
CA ALA A 62 -4.28 1.95 13.58
C ALA A 62 -4.17 1.71 12.06
N HIS A 63 -5.27 1.30 11.41
CA HIS A 63 -5.29 0.97 9.99
C HIS A 63 -6.61 1.36 9.31
N ALA A 64 -6.56 2.40 8.47
CA ALA A 64 -7.70 2.90 7.73
C ALA A 64 -8.11 2.04 6.52
N GLY A 65 -7.18 1.22 6.02
CA GLY A 65 -7.39 0.39 4.83
C GLY A 65 -7.68 1.17 3.54
N GLN A 66 -7.33 2.46 3.49
CA GLN A 66 -7.59 3.33 2.34
C GLN A 66 -6.75 2.94 1.12
N GLU A 67 -7.31 3.13 -0.09
CA GLU A 67 -6.60 2.86 -1.34
C GLU A 67 -5.63 4.01 -1.65
N CYS A 68 -4.35 3.70 -1.77
CA CYS A 68 -3.32 4.69 -2.03
C CYS A 68 -2.88 4.73 -3.49
N MET A 69 -3.30 3.74 -4.29
CA MET A 69 -3.07 3.73 -5.73
C MET A 69 -4.09 4.60 -6.46
N PRO A 70 -3.73 5.22 -7.59
CA PRO A 70 -4.68 5.79 -8.54
C PRO A 70 -5.72 4.75 -8.97
N ASP A 71 -6.94 5.17 -9.29
CA ASP A 71 -8.05 4.26 -9.63
C ASP A 71 -7.70 3.30 -10.79
N SER A 72 -6.98 3.80 -11.79
CA SER A 72 -6.48 3.04 -12.95
C SER A 72 -5.47 1.93 -12.58
N LEU A 73 -4.81 2.06 -11.43
CA LEU A 73 -3.81 1.13 -10.91
C LEU A 73 -4.28 0.44 -9.63
N SER A 74 -5.56 0.59 -9.28
CA SER A 74 -6.13 -0.01 -8.08
C SER A 74 -6.00 -1.54 -8.11
N GLY A 75 -5.81 -2.13 -6.93
CA GLY A 75 -5.65 -3.59 -6.77
C GLY A 75 -4.30 -4.16 -7.19
N GLN A 76 -3.38 -3.36 -7.77
CA GLN A 76 -2.05 -3.83 -8.11
C GLN A 76 -1.24 -4.23 -6.87
N ARG A 77 -0.51 -5.35 -6.99
CA ARG A 77 0.33 -5.90 -5.92
C ARG A 77 1.71 -6.23 -6.47
N PHE A 78 2.74 -5.66 -5.85
CA PHE A 78 4.13 -5.90 -6.26
C PHE A 78 4.88 -6.83 -5.29
N TYR A 79 4.52 -6.79 -4.00
CA TYR A 79 5.22 -7.54 -2.98
C TYR A 79 4.47 -8.80 -2.58
N GLU A 80 5.08 -9.94 -2.88
CA GLU A 80 4.66 -11.26 -2.45
C GLU A 80 5.75 -11.86 -1.55
N PRO A 81 5.56 -11.88 -0.22
CA PRO A 81 6.55 -12.44 0.70
C PRO A 81 6.77 -13.93 0.45
N SER A 82 7.97 -14.42 0.74
CA SER A 82 8.25 -15.84 0.78
C SER A 82 7.93 -16.44 2.15
N GLY A 83 7.83 -17.77 2.24
CA GLY A 83 7.71 -18.47 3.53
C GLY A 83 9.03 -18.60 4.31
N ARG A 84 10.09 -17.86 3.96
CA ARG A 84 11.42 -18.04 4.55
C ARG A 84 11.72 -16.96 5.58
N GLY A 85 12.30 -17.37 6.71
CA GLY A 85 12.71 -16.45 7.77
C GLY A 85 11.54 -15.58 8.23
N PHE A 86 11.79 -14.28 8.40
CA PHE A 86 10.77 -13.34 8.88
C PHE A 86 9.68 -13.02 7.86
N GLU A 87 9.88 -13.28 6.57
CA GLU A 87 8.83 -13.02 5.56
C GLU A 87 7.59 -13.88 5.76
N ALA A 88 7.70 -15.05 6.41
CA ALA A 88 6.53 -15.85 6.78
C ALA A 88 5.59 -15.10 7.75
N GLU A 89 6.14 -14.30 8.66
CA GLU A 89 5.35 -13.49 9.59
C GLU A 89 4.79 -12.24 8.90
N VAL A 90 5.57 -11.66 7.98
CA VAL A 90 5.09 -10.57 7.11
C VAL A 90 3.90 -11.02 6.26
N ALA A 91 3.93 -12.25 5.73
CA ALA A 91 2.84 -12.82 4.95
C ALA A 91 1.52 -12.84 5.73
N LYS A 92 1.53 -13.39 6.95
CA LYS A 92 0.35 -13.42 7.83
C LYS A 92 -0.19 -12.01 8.10
N ARG A 93 0.70 -11.05 8.35
CA ARG A 93 0.33 -9.65 8.60
C ARG A 93 -0.35 -9.03 7.37
N LEU A 94 0.21 -9.27 6.18
CA LEU A 94 -0.39 -8.77 4.94
C LEU A 94 -1.75 -9.41 4.68
N GLU A 95 -1.89 -10.72 4.89
CA GLU A 95 -3.17 -11.43 4.78
C GLU A 95 -4.22 -10.85 5.73
N TYR A 96 -3.86 -10.59 6.99
CA TYR A 96 -4.73 -9.96 7.97
C TYR A 96 -5.25 -8.59 7.50
N TRP A 97 -4.36 -7.72 7.02
CA TRP A 97 -4.76 -6.40 6.53
C TRP A 97 -5.61 -6.49 5.26
N MET A 98 -5.30 -7.41 4.36
CA MET A 98 -6.09 -7.63 3.13
C MET A 98 -7.49 -8.15 3.45
N ALA A 99 -7.62 -9.06 4.41
CA ALA A 99 -8.93 -9.55 4.85
C ALA A 99 -9.77 -8.42 5.46
N LYS A 100 -9.15 -7.56 6.29
CA LYS A 100 -9.83 -6.38 6.82
C LYS A 100 -10.28 -5.39 5.75
N ARG A 101 -9.43 -5.13 4.75
CA ARG A 101 -9.79 -4.26 3.62
C ARG A 101 -11.01 -4.79 2.88
N ARG A 102 -11.01 -6.10 2.55
CA ARG A 102 -12.15 -6.75 1.87
C ARG A 102 -13.43 -6.67 2.69
N ALA A 103 -13.37 -6.98 3.99
CA ALA A 103 -14.54 -6.88 4.87
C ALA A 103 -15.08 -5.45 4.96
N ALA A 104 -14.20 -4.44 4.95
CA ALA A 104 -14.59 -3.04 4.96
C ALA A 104 -15.15 -2.53 3.62
N GLU A 105 -14.85 -3.21 2.51
CA GLU A 105 -15.41 -2.96 1.18
C GLU A 105 -16.80 -3.63 1.05
N GLU A 106 -16.94 -4.88 1.47
CA GLU A 106 -18.20 -5.64 1.46
C GLU A 106 -19.29 -5.03 2.36
N GLY A 107 -18.91 -4.42 3.49
CA GLY A 107 -19.85 -3.72 4.37
C GLY A 107 -20.31 -2.34 3.86
N ARG A 108 -19.85 -1.90 2.68
CA ARG A 108 -20.25 -0.64 2.03
C ARG A 108 -21.23 -0.84 0.87
N GLU A 109 -21.49 -2.09 0.46
CA GLU A 109 -22.58 -2.48 -0.45
C GLU A 109 -23.87 -2.79 0.32
#